data_AF-W6Z822-F1
#
_entry.id   AF-W6Z822-F1
#
_cell.length_a   1.000
_cell.length_b   1.000
_cell.length_c   1.000
_cell.angle_alpha   90.00
_cell.angle_beta   90.00
_cell.angle_gamma   90.00
#
_symmetry.space_group_name_H-M   'P 1'
#
loop_
_entity.id
_entity.type
_entity.pdbx_description
1 polymer ?
#
loop_
_entity_poly.entity_id
_entity_poly.type
_entity_poly.pdbx_seq_one_letter_code
_entity_poly.pdbx_strand_id
1 'polypeptide(L)' 'MPLLHLANELLCSISENLQLERDINAFAQTNRRLYHLLNSYLYRYNIRHSESSALWWAARHGQEATAQKLLE' A
#
# COMPACT_ATOMS: atom_id res chain seq x y z
N MET A 1 13.45 16.42 1.42
CA MET A 1 11.97 16.33 1.58
C MET A 1 11.63 16.17 3.06
N PRO A 2 11.22 17.24 3.77
CA PRO A 2 10.99 17.22 5.23
C PRO A 2 9.98 16.17 5.70
N LEU A 3 8.96 15.88 4.87
CA LEU A 3 7.97 14.82 5.12
C LEU A 3 8.63 13.46 5.36
N LEU A 4 9.75 13.16 4.67
CA LEU A 4 10.48 11.91 4.82
C LEU A 4 11.31 11.82 6.11
N HIS A 5 11.28 12.83 6.99
CA HIS A 5 11.86 12.73 8.33
C HIS A 5 10.84 12.36 9.40
N LEU A 6 9.55 12.30 9.05
CA LEU A 6 8.52 11.84 9.98
C LEU A 6 8.71 10.36 10.30
N ALA A 7 8.32 10.01 11.53
CA ALA A 7 8.22 8.63 12.00
C ALA A 7 7.27 7.82 11.10
N ASN A 8 7.49 6.51 11.04
CA ASN A 8 6.73 5.63 10.15
C ASN A 8 5.24 5.64 10.51
N GLU A 9 4.92 5.70 11.79
CA GLU A 9 3.58 5.78 12.34
C GLU A 9 2.83 7.00 11.81
N LEU A 10 3.47 8.16 11.76
CA LEU A 10 2.86 9.38 11.24
C LEU A 10 2.62 9.30 9.72
N LEU A 11 3.53 8.65 8.98
CA LEU A 11 3.35 8.43 7.54
C LEU A 11 2.21 7.45 7.25
N CYS A 12 2.06 6.41 8.07
CA CYS A 12 0.91 5.51 8.02
C CYS A 12 -0.39 6.25 8.36
N SER A 13 -0.41 7.07 9.42
CA SER A 13 -1.58 7.87 9.77
C SER A 13 -1.98 8.87 8.68
N ILE A 14 -1.02 9.48 7.97
CA ILE A 14 -1.32 10.29 6.79
C ILE A 14 -2.01 9.45 5.71
N SER A 15 -1.50 8.24 5.46
CA SER A 15 -2.05 7.33 4.45
C SER A 15 -3.46 6.84 4.80
N GLU A 16 -3.73 6.58 6.08
CA GLU A 16 -5.08 6.25 6.59
C GLU A 16 -6.10 7.35 6.29
N ASN A 17 -5.68 8.61 6.28
CA ASN A 17 -6.54 9.75 6.01
C ASN A 17 -6.78 10.02 4.50
N LEU A 18 -6.10 9.31 3.60
CA LEU A 18 -6.30 9.47 2.15
C LEU A 18 -7.58 8.80 1.64
N GLN A 19 -8.24 7.93 2.43
CA GLN A 19 -9.55 7.28 2.22
C GLN A 19 -9.74 6.42 0.94
N LEU A 20 -8.93 6.64 -0.09
CA LEU A 20 -9.02 5.99 -1.38
C LEU A 20 -7.73 5.23 -1.66
N GLU A 21 -7.88 3.96 -2.05
CA GLU A 21 -6.74 3.08 -2.37
C GLU A 21 -5.82 3.69 -3.44
N ARG A 22 -6.40 4.36 -4.44
CA ARG A 22 -5.65 5.06 -5.49
C ARG A 22 -4.76 6.19 -4.96
N ASP A 23 -5.21 6.90 -3.93
CA ASP A 23 -4.49 8.05 -3.38
C ASP A 23 -3.37 7.56 -2.46
N ILE A 24 -3.61 6.49 -1.70
CA ILE A 24 -2.58 5.78 -0.93
C ILE A 24 -1.48 5.25 -1.86
N ASN A 25 -1.87 4.63 -2.98
CA ASN A 25 -0.92 4.11 -3.97
C ASN A 25 -0.12 5.25 -4.63
N ALA A 26 -0.78 6.35 -4.99
CA ALA A 26 -0.10 7.53 -5.53
C ALA A 26 0.93 8.08 -4.53
N PHE A 27 0.58 8.16 -3.25
CA PHE A 27 1.49 8.61 -2.19
C PHE A 27 2.69 7.66 -2.01
N ALA A 28 2.45 6.35 -1.99
CA ALA A 28 3.51 5.34 -1.89
C ALA A 28 4.53 5.44 -3.04
N GLN A 29 4.07 5.75 -4.26
CA GLN A 29 4.94 5.84 -5.44
C GLN A 29 5.82 7.10 -5.50
N THR A 30 5.58 8.10 -4.64
CA THR A 30 6.35 9.36 -4.69
C THR A 30 7.82 9.23 -4.27
N ASN A 31 8.16 8.22 -3.46
CA ASN A 31 9.52 8.02 -2.97
C ASN A 31 9.79 6.56 -2.62
N ARG A 32 11.04 6.08 -2.80
CA ARG A 32 11.43 4.70 -2.46
C ARG A 32 11.14 4.33 -1.00
N ARG A 33 11.41 5.23 -0.03
CA ARG A 33 11.11 4.98 1.39
C ARG A 33 9.61 4.81 1.61
N LEU A 34 8.80 5.67 1.00
CA LEU A 34 7.35 5.60 1.08
C LEU A 34 6.81 4.34 0.40
N TYR A 35 7.39 3.95 -0.74
CA TYR A 35 7.02 2.73 -1.45
C TYR A 35 7.23 1.49 -0.57
N HIS A 36 8.39 1.37 0.08
CA HIS A 36 8.68 0.24 0.96
C HIS A 36 7.79 0.23 2.21
N LEU A 37 7.56 1.39 2.82
CA LEU A 37 6.73 1.51 4.01
C LEU A 37 5.25 1.23 3.69
N LEU A 38 4.71 1.95 2.72
CA LEU A 38 3.26 2.06 2.49
C LEU A 38 2.69 0.98 1.58
N ASN A 39 3.48 0.23 0.81
CA ASN A 39 2.91 -0.91 0.07
C ASN A 39 2.38 -2.01 0.98
N SER A 40 3.07 -2.29 2.09
CA SER A 40 2.57 -3.23 3.09
C SER A 40 1.24 -2.75 3.68
N TYR A 41 1.13 -1.44 3.92
CA TYR A 41 -0.11 -0.82 4.35
C TYR A 41 -1.20 -0.90 3.28
N LEU A 42 -0.88 -0.61 2.01
CA LEU A 42 -1.79 -0.67 0.87
C LEU A 42 -2.40 -2.07 0.68
N TYR A 43 -1.59 -3.12 0.80
CA TYR A 43 -2.09 -4.50 0.72
C TYR A 43 -3.03 -4.85 1.87
N ARG A 44 -2.67 -4.48 3.11
CA ARG A 44 -3.55 -4.65 4.27
C ARG A 44 -4.85 -3.87 4.13
N TYR A 45 -4.79 -2.67 3.55
CA TYR A 45 -5.96 -1.85 3.26
C TYR A 45 -6.87 -2.55 2.24
N ASN A 46 -6.32 -3.03 1.12
CA ASN A 46 -7.09 -3.74 0.10
C ASN A 46 -7.78 -5.00 0.66
N ILE A 47 -7.08 -5.78 1.50
CA ILE A 47 -7.65 -6.96 2.15
C ILE A 47 -8.86 -6.59 3.03
N ARG A 48 -8.77 -5.49 3.79
CA ARG A 48 -9.81 -5.06 4.74
C ARG A 48 -10.98 -4.33 4.10
N HIS A 49 -10.73 -3.53 3.06
CA HIS A 49 -11.70 -2.56 2.53
C HIS A 49 -12.09 -2.82 1.08
N SER A 50 -11.41 -3.73 0.39
CA SER A 50 -11.62 -3.96 -1.05
C SER A 50 -11.67 -5.45 -1.37
N GLU A 51 -12.12 -6.26 -0.39
CA GLU A 51 -12.41 -7.70 -0.53
C GLU A 51 -11.26 -8.50 -1.15
N SER A 52 -10.01 -8.08 -0.89
CA SER A 52 -8.81 -8.70 -1.50
C SER A 52 -8.83 -8.69 -3.03
N SER A 53 -9.46 -7.69 -3.65
CA SER A 53 -9.50 -7.51 -5.11
C SER A 53 -8.12 -7.47 -5.76
N ALA A 54 -7.10 -6.95 -5.05
CA ALA A 54 -5.72 -6.97 -5.54
C ALA A 54 -5.16 -8.40 -5.63
N LEU A 55 -5.58 -9.31 -4.73
CA LEU A 55 -5.17 -10.72 -4.76
C LEU A 55 -5.81 -11.44 -5.94
N TRP A 56 -7.11 -11.21 -6.17
CA TRP A 56 -7.81 -11.72 -7.35
C TRP A 56 -7.16 -11.25 -8.65
N TRP A 57 -6.85 -9.96 -8.74
CA TRP A 57 -6.14 -9.40 -9.88
C TRP A 57 -4.76 -10.04 -10.05
N ALA A 58 -3.98 -10.18 -8.98
CA ALA A 58 -2.66 -10.77 -9.03
C ALA A 58 -2.71 -12.24 -9.50
N ALA A 59 -3.64 -13.04 -8.98
CA ALA A 59 -3.86 -14.41 -9.40
C ALA A 59 -4.26 -14.51 -10.87
N ARG A 60 -5.18 -13.65 -11.34
CA ARG A 60 -5.65 -13.62 -12.72
C ARG A 60 -4.54 -13.26 -13.72
N HIS A 61 -3.61 -12.41 -13.32
CA HIS A 61 -2.56 -11.87 -14.20
C HIS A 61 -1.17 -12.49 -13.97
N GLY A 62 -1.06 -13.55 -13.18
CA GLY A 62 0.21 -14.24 -12.92
C GLY A 62 1.23 -13.38 -12.15
N GLN A 63 0.76 -12.43 -11.34
CA GLN A 63 1.63 -11.55 -10.55
C GLN A 63 2.03 -12.20 -9.22
N GLU A 64 2.81 -13.27 -9.30
CA GLU A 64 3.20 -14.10 -8.14
C GLU A 64 3.79 -13.28 -6.98
N ALA A 65 4.75 -12.40 -7.27
CA ALA A 65 5.39 -11.57 -6.25
C ALA A 65 4.41 -10.62 -5.53
N THR A 66 3.36 -10.16 -6.22
CA THR A 66 2.31 -9.33 -5.62
C THR A 66 1.35 -10.18 -4.80
N ALA A 67 0.97 -11.36 -5.31
CA ALA A 67 0.13 -12.31 -4.58
C ALA A 67 0.80 -12.78 -3.30
N GLN A 68 2.11 -13.07 -3.32
CA GLN A 68 2.86 -13.46 -2.13
C GLN A 68 2.80 -12.37 -1.05
N LYS A 69 3.04 -11.11 -1.41
CA LYS A 69 2.95 -9.98 -0.45
C LYS A 69 1.55 -9.72 0.10
N LEU A 70 0.51 -10.14 -0.62
CA LEU A 70 -0.87 -10.07 -0.16
C LEU A 70 -1.25 -11.25 0.76
N LEU A 71 -0.46 -12.33 0.76
CA LEU A 71 -0.68 -13.53 1.57
C LEU A 71 0.23 -13.61 2.80
N GLU A 72 1.28 -12.79 2.87
CA GLU A 72 2.15 -12.59 4.05
C GLU A 72 1.44 -11.85 5.20
#